data_AF-A0A975HXD0-F1
#
_entry.id   AF-A0A975HXD0-F1
#
_cell.length_a   1.000
_cell.length_b   1.000
_cell.length_c   1.000
_cell.angle_alpha   90.00
_cell.angle_beta   90.00
_cell.angle_gamma   90.00
#
_symmetry.space_group_name_H-M   'P 1'
#
loop_
_entity.id
_entity.type
_entity.pdbx_description
1 polymer ?
#
loop_
_entity_poly.entity_id
_entity_poly.type
_entity_poly.pdbx_seq_one_letter_code
_entity_poly.pdbx_strand_id
1 'polypeptide(L)'
;MKTKAYVSTCLMVLLLAACGGGGDAPPSVTDSVPADASDSAAGMANWLALVAATAPDDREPLDVAAFAPPQPDDAEPEILK
;
A
#
# COMPACT_ATOMS: atom_id res chain seq x y z
N MET A 1 -31.10 20.42 30.04
CA MET A 1 -30.60 19.15 29.46
C MET A 1 -30.44 19.25 27.93
N LYS A 2 -29.75 20.26 27.41
CA LYS A 2 -29.66 20.52 25.94
C LYS A 2 -28.24 20.77 25.40
N THR A 3 -27.23 20.78 26.26
CA THR A 3 -25.83 21.06 25.89
C THR A 3 -24.99 19.81 25.60
N LYS A 4 -25.47 18.61 25.94
CA LYS A 4 -24.70 17.37 25.80
C LYS A 4 -24.78 16.71 24.41
N ALA A 5 -25.72 17.12 23.56
CA ALA A 5 -25.97 16.47 22.27
C ALA A 5 -25.03 16.95 21.13
N TYR A 6 -24.40 18.12 21.25
CA TYR A 6 -23.63 18.71 20.16
C TYR A 6 -22.19 18.19 20.04
N VAL A 7 -21.63 17.62 21.11
CA VAL A 7 -20.25 17.12 21.11
C VAL A 7 -20.12 15.81 20.31
N SER A 8 -21.20 15.03 20.21
CA SER A 8 -21.16 13.71 19.59
C SER A 8 -21.06 13.73 18.06
N THR A 9 -21.50 14.80 17.39
CA THR A 9 -21.53 14.85 15.91
C THR A 9 -20.21 15.29 15.30
N CYS A 10 -19.39 16.08 16.01
CA CYS A 10 -18.08 16.54 15.51
C CYS A 10 -17.05 15.42 15.37
N LEU A 11 -17.15 14.34 16.16
CA LEU A 11 -16.17 13.25 16.13
C LEU A 11 -16.25 12.42 14.84
N MET A 12 -17.47 12.26 14.29
CA MET A 12 -17.71 11.47 13.06
C MET A 12 -17.13 12.15 11.81
N VAL A 13 -17.15 13.48 11.74
CA VAL A 13 -16.64 14.23 10.56
C VAL A 13 -15.11 14.17 10.49
N LEU A 14 -14.42 14.14 11.64
CA LEU A 14 -12.98 13.95 11.69
C LEU A 14 -12.55 12.52 11.30
N LEU A 15 -13.36 11.52 11.64
CA LEU A 15 -13.14 10.13 11.20
C LEU A 15 -13.38 9.96 9.69
N LEU A 16 -14.37 10.66 9.12
CA LEU A 16 -14.59 10.65 7.66
C LEU A 16 -13.51 11.44 6.90
N ALA A 17 -12.96 12.52 7.47
CA ALA A 17 -11.82 13.22 6.87
C ALA A 17 -10.53 12.39 6.89
N ALA A 18 -10.40 11.42 7.81
CA ALA A 18 -9.31 10.44 7.78
C ALA A 18 -9.55 9.30 6.77
N CYS A 19 -10.79 9.07 6.33
CA CYS A 19 -11.14 8.10 5.30
C CYS A 19 -11.28 8.73 3.90
N GLY A 20 -11.19 10.06 3.78
CA GLY A 20 -11.38 10.80 2.52
C GLY A 20 -10.52 12.05 2.37
N GLY A 21 -9.38 12.13 3.08
CA GLY A 21 -8.53 13.30 3.14
C GLY A 21 -7.21 13.08 2.40
N GLY A 22 -7.09 13.67 1.21
CA GLY A 22 -5.83 13.77 0.46
C GLY A 22 -4.83 14.69 1.15
N GLY A 23 -4.15 14.18 2.17
CA GLY A 23 -2.93 14.77 2.73
C GLY A 23 -1.93 13.65 2.92
N ASP A 24 -0.76 13.78 2.27
CA ASP A 24 0.42 12.89 2.32
C ASP A 24 0.34 11.86 3.45
N ALA A 25 -0.40 10.79 3.18
CA ALA A 25 -0.38 9.62 4.04
C ALA A 25 1.01 9.01 3.87
N PRO A 26 1.65 8.53 4.95
CA PRO A 26 2.86 7.74 4.77
C PRO A 26 2.54 6.61 3.79
N PRO A 27 3.44 6.34 2.82
CA PRO A 27 3.16 5.38 1.77
C PRO A 27 2.76 4.04 2.41
N SER A 28 1.69 3.45 1.90
CA SER A 28 1.23 2.16 2.37
C SER A 28 2.36 1.14 2.12
N VAL A 29 2.46 0.13 2.99
CA VAL A 29 3.42 -0.97 2.77
C VAL A 29 3.17 -1.71 1.45
N THR A 30 1.98 -1.53 0.88
CA THR A 30 1.55 -2.03 -0.42
C THR A 30 1.81 -1.08 -1.59
N ASP A 31 2.32 0.13 -1.39
CA ASP A 31 2.54 1.08 -2.51
C ASP A 31 3.71 0.66 -3.41
N SER A 32 4.75 0.09 -2.80
CA SER A 32 5.93 -0.38 -3.53
C SER A 32 6.74 -1.35 -2.69
N VAL A 33 7.55 -2.16 -3.37
CA VAL A 33 8.57 -2.99 -2.71
C VAL A 33 9.81 -2.12 -2.42
N PRO A 34 10.23 -1.98 -1.16
CA PRO A 34 11.47 -1.26 -0.81
C PRO A 34 12.73 -1.91 -1.40
N ALA A 35 13.76 -1.11 -1.70
CA ALA A 35 15.01 -1.60 -2.27
C ALA A 35 15.73 -2.61 -1.34
N ASP A 36 15.76 -2.34 -0.04
CA ASP A 36 16.35 -3.21 0.99
C ASP A 36 15.59 -4.55 1.15
N ALA A 37 14.29 -4.56 0.87
CA ALA A 37 13.52 -5.80 0.79
C ALA A 37 13.94 -6.65 -0.43
N SER A 38 14.39 -6.01 -1.51
CA SER A 38 14.82 -6.68 -2.74
C SER A 38 16.26 -7.19 -2.69
N ASP A 39 17.08 -6.74 -1.74
CA ASP A 39 18.50 -7.11 -1.62
C ASP A 39 18.72 -8.56 -1.17
N SER A 40 17.73 -9.20 -0.54
CA SER A 40 17.86 -10.59 -0.07
C SER A 40 16.52 -11.28 0.15
N ALA A 41 16.53 -12.62 0.14
CA ALA A 41 15.35 -13.43 0.46
C ALA A 41 14.81 -13.17 1.89
N ALA A 42 15.70 -12.89 2.85
CA ALA A 42 15.31 -12.54 4.21
C ALA A 42 14.64 -11.17 4.29
N GLY A 43 15.15 -10.18 3.54
CA GLY A 43 14.53 -8.85 3.42
C GLY A 43 13.13 -8.94 2.83
N MET A 44 12.97 -9.71 1.74
CA MET A 44 11.69 -9.95 1.09
C MET A 44 10.69 -10.64 2.05
N ALA A 45 11.12 -11.68 2.77
CA ALA A 45 10.27 -12.38 3.73
C ALA A 45 9.80 -11.45 4.87
N ASN A 46 10.66 -10.56 5.35
CA ASN A 46 10.31 -9.58 6.37
C ASN A 46 9.29 -8.56 5.85
N TRP A 47 9.47 -8.04 4.63
CA TRP A 47 8.51 -7.14 4.01
C TRP A 47 7.14 -7.81 3.80
N LEU A 48 7.11 -9.06 3.32
CA LEU A 48 5.88 -9.83 3.16
C LEU A 48 5.14 -10.05 4.49
N ALA A 49 5.85 -10.20 5.61
CA ALA A 49 5.24 -10.30 6.92
C ALA A 49 4.52 -9.00 7.33
N LEU A 50 5.08 -7.83 6.96
CA LEU A 50 4.46 -6.53 7.18
C LEU A 50 3.19 -6.34 6.32
N VAL A 51 3.24 -6.76 5.04
CA VAL A 51 2.08 -6.78 4.13
C VAL A 51 0.99 -7.73 4.64
N ALA A 52 1.37 -8.89 5.16
CA ALA A 52 0.43 -9.85 5.73
C ALA A 52 -0.29 -9.32 6.97
N ALA A 53 0.36 -8.44 7.74
CA ALA A 53 -0.21 -7.77 8.91
C ALA A 53 -1.18 -6.62 8.55
N THR A 54 -1.18 -6.15 7.30
CA THR A 54 -2.15 -5.16 6.81
C THR A 54 -3.52 -5.82 6.62
N ALA A 55 -4.60 -5.18 7.09
CA ALA A 55 -5.94 -5.73 6.95
C ALA A 55 -6.28 -5.91 5.46
N PRO A 56 -6.93 -7.01 5.05
CA PRO A 56 -7.21 -7.28 3.64
C PRO A 56 -7.98 -6.15 2.95
N ASP A 57 -8.88 -5.49 3.67
CA ASP A 57 -9.69 -4.37 3.16
C ASP A 57 -8.89 -3.07 2.97
N ASP A 58 -7.72 -2.95 3.60
CA ASP A 58 -6.80 -1.81 3.50
C ASP A 58 -5.69 -2.05 2.45
N ARG A 59 -5.71 -3.18 1.74
CA ARG A 59 -4.74 -3.50 0.70
C ARG A 59 -5.21 -2.94 -0.63
N GLU A 60 -4.56 -1.88 -1.11
CA GLU A 60 -4.75 -1.46 -2.49
C GLU A 60 -4.04 -2.43 -3.45
N PRO A 61 -4.60 -2.68 -4.65
CA PRO A 61 -3.91 -3.45 -5.68
C PRO A 61 -2.60 -2.77 -6.09
N LEU A 62 -1.53 -3.54 -6.18
CA LEU A 62 -0.26 -3.08 -6.76
C LEU A 62 -0.48 -2.65 -8.21
N ASP A 63 0.04 -1.48 -8.58
CA ASP A 63 0.05 -1.02 -9.98
C ASP A 63 1.01 -1.88 -10.81
N VAL A 64 0.48 -2.95 -11.39
CA VAL A 64 1.24 -3.86 -12.26
C VAL A 64 1.72 -3.19 -13.54
N ALA A 65 1.14 -2.06 -13.96
CA ALA A 65 1.59 -1.34 -15.14
C ALA A 65 2.91 -0.58 -14.89
N ALA A 66 3.21 -0.26 -13.62
CA ALA A 66 4.48 0.34 -13.21
C ALA A 66 5.63 -0.68 -13.06
N PHE A 67 5.32 -1.98 -13.12
CA PHE A 67 6.34 -3.03 -13.01
C PHE A 67 7.12 -3.18 -14.32
N ALA A 68 8.35 -2.65 -14.33
CA ALA A 68 9.30 -2.80 -15.43
C ALA A 68 10.45 -3.73 -15.00
N PRO A 69 10.32 -5.06 -15.18
CA PRO A 69 11.37 -5.99 -14.79
C PRO A 69 12.64 -5.76 -15.63
N PRO A 70 13.85 -5.88 -15.04
CA PRO A 70 15.10 -5.82 -15.80
C PRO A 70 15.06 -6.80 -16.97
N GLN A 71 15.28 -6.30 -18.18
CA GLN A 71 15.43 -7.14 -19.36
C GLN A 71 16.91 -7.49 -19.49
N PRO A 72 17.29 -8.79 -19.48
CA PRO A 72 18.66 -9.18 -19.81
C PRO A 72 18.98 -8.77 -21.24
N ASP A 73 20.14 -8.18 -21.48
CA ASP A 73 20.57 -7.78 -22.82
C ASP A 73 20.70 -8.98 -23.79
N ASP A 74 20.88 -10.19 -23.25
CA ASP A 74 21.02 -11.44 -23.98
C ASP A 74 19.71 -12.25 -24.12
N ALA A 75 18.57 -11.69 -23.73
CA ALA A 75 17.29 -12.37 -23.86
C ALA A 75 16.75 -12.24 -25.30
N GLU A 76 16.90 -13.28 -26.12
CA GLU A 76 16.22 -13.36 -27.41
C GLU A 76 14.68 -13.46 -27.20
N PRO A 77 13.86 -12.76 -28.01
CA PRO A 77 12.41 -12.87 -27.91
C PRO A 77 11.94 -14.27 -28.32
N GLU A 78 11.29 -15.00 -27.41
CA GLU A 78 10.66 -16.26 -27.75
C GLU A 78 9.41 -16.03 -28.61
N ILE A 79 9.36 -16.67 -29.78
CA ILE A 79 8.15 -16.70 -30.61
C ILE A 79 7.15 -17.65 -29.94
N LEU A 80 6.14 -17.09 -29.28
CA LEU A 80 5.00 -17.86 -28.78
C LEU A 80 4.26 -18.48 -30.00
N LYS A 81 4.22 -19.81 -30.06
CA LYS A 81 3.49 -20.59 -31.07
C LYS A 81 2.09 -20.95 -30.59
#